data_AF-A0A1G8MST2-F1
#
_entry.id   AF-A0A1G8MST2-F1
#
_cell.length_a   1.000
_cell.length_b   1.000
_cell.length_c   1.000
_cell.angle_alpha   90.00
_cell.angle_beta   90.00
_cell.angle_gamma   90.00
#
_symmetry.space_group_name_H-M   'P 1'
#
loop_
_entity.id
_entity.type
_entity.pdbx_description
1 polymer ?
#
loop_
_entity_poly.entity_id
_entity_poly.type
_entity_poly.pdbx_seq_one_letter_code
_entity_poly.pdbx_strand_id
1 'polypeptide(L)'
;MFDLFDLLRLLVSAFFILPIVSVIRETGYFFVATLLGATNKHITIGAGPVLFYLPSIEVRWYFFMTSWISYDEIRPDHKFWHILIYASPMISNIIVALIVNSLLGAEVLGGEIFWNTFLFYTFYFVLFDALPVYQPNGEPTNGRAIYDVIRHNHWHTSERRYDDPEHPAARTKEQEETIKNSEKDMKQREGSRDRNQ
;
A
#
# COMPACT_ATOMS: atom_id res chain seq x y z
N MET A 1 23.06 -23.39 4.42
CA MET A 1 22.10 -24.42 3.97
C MET A 1 20.79 -24.10 4.66
N PHE A 2 19.67 -24.14 3.94
CA PHE A 2 18.35 -23.82 4.48
C PHE A 2 17.87 -24.99 5.35
N ASP A 3 17.57 -24.73 6.62
CA ASP A 3 17.12 -25.74 7.59
C ASP A 3 15.62 -25.58 7.95
N LEU A 4 15.03 -26.58 8.61
CA LEU A 4 13.63 -26.55 9.04
C LEU A 4 13.34 -25.37 10.00
N PHE A 5 14.32 -24.98 10.82
CA PHE A 5 14.21 -23.80 11.66
C PHE A 5 14.16 -22.50 10.84
N ASP A 6 14.82 -22.43 9.69
CA ASP A 6 14.73 -21.29 8.78
C ASP A 6 13.34 -21.22 8.13
N LEU A 7 12.74 -22.37 7.79
CA LEU A 7 11.35 -22.44 7.32
C LEU A 7 10.37 -21.93 8.38
N LEU A 8 10.53 -22.35 9.64
CA LEU A 8 9.69 -21.86 10.75
C LEU A 8 9.85 -20.35 10.95
N ARG A 9 11.07 -19.83 10.88
CA ARG A 9 11.33 -18.38 10.93
C ARG A 9 10.67 -17.63 9.78
N LEU A 10 10.70 -18.19 8.57
CA LEU A 10 10.02 -17.63 7.41
C LEU A 10 8.50 -17.59 7.64
N LEU A 11 7.90 -18.65 8.18
CA LEU A 11 6.47 -18.69 8.49
C LEU A 11 6.11 -17.64 9.56
N VAL A 12 6.89 -17.54 10.63
CA VAL A 12 6.69 -16.49 11.65
C VAL A 12 6.77 -15.11 11.01
N SER A 13 7.74 -14.90 10.12
CA SER A 13 7.89 -13.63 9.41
C SER A 13 6.69 -13.33 8.51
N ALA A 14 6.24 -14.32 7.74
CA ALA A 14 5.13 -14.16 6.81
C ALA A 14 3.79 -13.92 7.50
N PHE A 15 3.53 -14.61 8.62
CA PHE A 15 2.23 -14.57 9.30
C PHE A 15 2.14 -13.58 10.46
N PHE A 16 3.27 -13.11 11.00
CA PHE A 16 3.28 -12.14 12.09
C PHE A 16 3.99 -10.84 11.71
N ILE A 17 5.25 -10.92 11.29
CA ILE A 17 6.05 -9.70 11.03
C ILE A 17 5.45 -8.88 9.88
N LEU A 18 5.19 -9.51 8.72
CA LEU A 18 4.59 -8.85 7.57
C LEU A 18 3.26 -8.16 7.89
N PRO A 19 2.26 -8.83 8.50
CA PRO A 19 1.03 -8.16 8.89
C PRO A 19 1.23 -7.02 9.88
N ILE A 20 2.12 -7.16 10.88
CA ILE A 20 2.40 -6.07 11.82
C ILE A 20 2.97 -4.85 11.09
N VAL A 21 3.96 -5.05 10.21
CA VAL A 21 4.55 -3.97 9.41
C VAL A 21 3.52 -3.35 8.47
N SER A 22 2.65 -4.16 7.86
CA SER A 22 1.55 -3.67 7.02
C SER A 22 0.56 -2.80 7.83
N VAL A 23 0.21 -3.20 9.05
CA VAL A 23 -0.64 -2.37 9.92
C VAL A 23 0.03 -1.03 10.24
N ILE A 24 1.32 -1.02 10.59
CA ILE A 24 2.07 0.22 10.87
C ILE A 24 2.07 1.14 9.64
N ARG A 25 2.30 0.57 8.46
CA ARG A 25 2.22 1.27 7.18
C ARG A 25 0.84 1.93 7.00
N GLU A 26 -0.25 1.17 7.11
CA GLU A 26 -1.61 1.67 6.89
C GLU A 26 -2.07 2.67 7.96
N THR A 27 -1.57 2.56 9.20
CA THR A 27 -1.81 3.58 10.23
C THR A 27 -1.23 4.94 9.87
N GLY A 28 -0.16 4.99 9.07
CA GLY A 28 0.42 6.23 8.54
C GLY A 28 -0.60 7.00 7.70
N TYR A 29 -1.25 6.31 6.75
CA TYR A 29 -2.32 6.91 5.94
C TYR A 29 -3.47 7.39 6.81
N PHE A 30 -3.97 6.52 7.68
CA PHE A 30 -5.13 6.83 8.50
C PHE A 30 -4.87 8.05 9.39
N PHE A 31 -3.69 8.12 9.99
CA PHE A 31 -3.28 9.22 10.85
C PHE A 31 -3.23 10.55 10.09
N VAL A 32 -2.50 10.61 8.96
CA VAL A 32 -2.34 11.85 8.18
C VAL A 32 -3.65 12.27 7.54
N ALA A 33 -4.41 11.35 6.95
CA ALA A 33 -5.72 11.64 6.38
C ALA A 33 -6.72 12.13 7.46
N THR A 34 -6.62 11.62 8.70
CA THR A 34 -7.42 12.11 9.83
C THR A 34 -7.03 13.51 10.25
N LEU A 35 -5.72 13.78 10.38
CA LEU A 35 -5.19 15.09 10.72
C LEU A 35 -5.61 16.18 9.73
N LEU A 36 -5.70 15.83 8.43
CA LEU A 36 -6.10 16.75 7.35
C LEU A 36 -7.62 16.85 7.14
N GLY A 37 -8.41 16.29 8.05
CA GLY A 37 -9.87 16.38 7.99
C GLY A 37 -10.49 15.67 6.78
N ALA A 38 -9.83 14.63 6.26
CA ALA A 38 -10.28 13.97 5.03
C ALA A 38 -11.71 13.41 5.15
N THR A 39 -12.56 13.58 4.15
CA THR A 39 -13.94 13.04 4.16
C THR A 39 -14.01 11.68 3.45
N ASN A 40 -14.94 10.83 3.88
CA ASN A 40 -15.17 9.49 3.30
C ASN A 40 -13.90 8.63 3.15
N LYS A 41 -13.06 8.61 4.19
CA LYS A 41 -11.84 7.81 4.22
C LYS A 41 -12.19 6.32 4.19
N HIS A 42 -11.65 5.61 3.21
CA HIS A 42 -11.77 4.16 3.07
C HIS A 42 -10.40 3.56 2.80
N ILE A 43 -9.96 2.66 3.68
CA ILE A 43 -8.70 1.92 3.50
C ILE A 43 -9.03 0.53 3.00
N THR A 44 -8.49 0.15 1.85
CA THR A 44 -8.55 -1.20 1.33
C THR A 44 -7.21 -1.90 1.58
N ILE A 45 -7.23 -2.94 2.40
CA ILE A 45 -6.07 -3.76 2.74
C ILE A 45 -6.17 -5.10 2.02
N GLY A 46 -5.24 -5.35 1.12
CA GLY A 46 -5.11 -6.57 0.35
C GLY A 46 -5.74 -6.54 -1.03
N ALA A 47 -5.71 -7.72 -1.65
CA ALA A 47 -6.35 -8.01 -2.93
C ALA A 47 -7.29 -9.23 -2.80
N GLY A 48 -8.13 -9.45 -3.83
CA GLY A 48 -9.00 -10.62 -3.91
C GLY A 48 -10.33 -10.46 -3.16
N PRO A 49 -11.00 -11.58 -2.77
CA PRO A 49 -12.30 -11.52 -2.11
C PRO A 49 -12.23 -10.78 -0.77
N VAL A 50 -13.34 -10.16 -0.37
CA VAL A 50 -13.44 -9.46 0.92
C VAL A 50 -13.48 -10.49 2.04
N LEU A 51 -12.61 -10.33 3.04
CA LEU A 51 -12.61 -11.12 4.27
C LEU A 51 -13.58 -10.51 5.28
N PHE A 52 -13.48 -9.19 5.52
CA PHE A 52 -14.45 -8.44 6.30
C PHE A 52 -14.49 -6.96 5.88
N TYR A 53 -15.62 -6.32 6.15
CA TYR A 53 -15.91 -4.94 5.77
C TYR A 53 -16.36 -4.11 6.97
N LEU A 54 -15.71 -2.98 7.19
CA LEU A 54 -16.08 -1.91 8.12
C LEU A 54 -16.29 -0.60 7.34
N PRO A 55 -17.02 0.39 7.89
CA PRO A 55 -17.32 1.63 7.16
C PRO A 55 -16.12 2.42 6.64
N SER A 56 -14.94 2.26 7.24
CA SER A 56 -13.70 2.95 6.83
C SER A 56 -12.57 1.99 6.47
N ILE A 57 -12.76 0.67 6.61
CA ILE A 57 -11.71 -0.33 6.45
C ILE A 57 -12.29 -1.57 5.77
N GLU A 58 -11.65 -1.97 4.68
CA GLU A 58 -11.97 -3.20 3.97
C GLU A 58 -10.74 -4.08 3.95
N VAL A 59 -10.86 -5.29 4.50
CA VAL A 59 -9.76 -6.26 4.51
C VAL A 59 -10.11 -7.40 3.57
N ARG A 60 -9.19 -7.71 2.66
CA ARG A 60 -9.29 -8.78 1.67
C ARG A 60 -8.36 -9.93 2.01
N TRP A 61 -8.65 -11.10 1.46
CA TRP A 61 -7.92 -12.34 1.76
C TRP A 61 -6.41 -12.22 1.55
N TYR A 62 -5.97 -11.55 0.48
CA TYR A 62 -4.56 -11.34 0.20
C TYR A 62 -4.06 -10.02 0.81
N PHE A 63 -4.19 -9.87 2.14
CA PHE A 63 -3.89 -8.64 2.90
C PHE A 63 -2.44 -8.14 2.78
N PHE A 64 -1.52 -9.01 2.36
CA PHE A 64 -0.08 -8.71 2.21
C PHE A 64 0.31 -8.19 0.81
N MET A 65 -0.62 -8.19 -0.17
CA MET A 65 -0.29 -7.88 -1.56
C MET A 65 -0.27 -6.37 -1.86
N THR A 66 -1.44 -5.73 -1.70
CA THR A 66 -1.68 -4.37 -2.15
C THR A 66 -2.47 -3.65 -1.07
N SER A 67 -2.27 -2.35 -0.87
CA SER A 67 -3.17 -1.57 -0.03
C SER A 67 -3.25 -0.14 -0.54
N TRP A 68 -4.42 0.46 -0.38
CA TRP A 68 -4.73 1.78 -0.91
C TRP A 68 -5.71 2.51 0.00
N ILE A 69 -5.57 3.83 0.09
CA ILE A 69 -6.53 4.70 0.76
C ILE A 69 -7.28 5.55 -0.26
N SER A 70 -8.60 5.47 -0.20
CA SER A 70 -9.52 6.34 -0.93
C SER A 70 -10.08 7.39 0.00
N TYR A 71 -10.12 8.65 -0.46
CA TYR A 71 -10.70 9.78 0.27
C TYR A 71 -11.23 10.82 -0.71
N ASP A 72 -12.28 11.55 -0.33
CA ASP A 72 -12.97 12.47 -1.22
C ASP A 72 -12.30 13.86 -1.20
N GLU A 73 -12.25 14.52 -0.04
CA GLU A 73 -11.69 15.86 0.13
C GLU A 73 -10.69 15.90 1.27
N ILE A 74 -9.71 16.81 1.20
CA ILE A 74 -8.79 17.16 2.29
C ILE A 74 -8.81 18.66 2.54
N ARG A 75 -8.53 19.10 3.77
CA ARG A 75 -8.46 20.52 4.15
C ARG A 75 -7.14 20.79 4.88
N PRO A 76 -6.19 21.54 4.30
CA PRO A 76 -6.28 22.31 3.03
C PRO A 76 -6.17 21.43 1.78
N ASP A 77 -6.86 21.82 0.71
CA ASP A 77 -6.70 21.21 -0.61
C ASP A 77 -5.48 21.81 -1.31
N HIS A 78 -4.32 21.17 -1.14
CA HIS A 78 -3.06 21.60 -1.72
C HIS A 78 -2.17 20.39 -2.02
N LYS A 79 -1.44 20.44 -3.14
CA LYS A 79 -0.55 19.35 -3.61
C LYS A 79 0.39 18.78 -2.55
N PHE A 80 0.90 19.64 -1.67
CA PHE A 80 1.77 19.23 -0.57
C PHE A 80 1.10 18.21 0.37
N TRP A 81 -0.18 18.40 0.66
CA TRP A 81 -0.92 17.53 1.58
C TRP A 81 -1.25 16.18 0.94
N HIS A 82 -1.53 16.15 -0.36
CA HIS A 82 -1.62 14.90 -1.11
C HIS A 82 -0.29 14.13 -1.09
N ILE A 83 0.84 14.80 -1.35
CA ILE A 83 2.17 14.19 -1.24
C ILE A 83 2.40 13.66 0.18
N LEU A 84 2.02 14.41 1.22
CA LEU A 84 2.18 13.97 2.60
C LEU A 84 1.35 12.72 2.90
N ILE A 85 0.10 12.63 2.40
CA ILE A 85 -0.73 11.44 2.54
C ILE A 85 -0.04 10.24 1.88
N TYR A 86 0.43 10.37 0.64
CA TYR A 86 1.12 9.26 -0.06
C TYR A 86 2.48 8.92 0.55
N ALA A 87 3.17 9.88 1.17
CA ALA A 87 4.44 9.66 1.85
C ALA A 87 4.27 9.07 3.25
N SER A 88 3.11 9.25 3.88
CA SER A 88 2.84 8.85 5.27
C SER A 88 3.12 7.37 5.59
N PRO A 89 2.88 6.38 4.71
CA PRO A 89 3.14 4.98 5.03
C PRO A 89 4.63 4.65 5.05
N MET A 90 5.41 5.32 4.19
CA MET A 90 6.87 5.23 4.21
C MET A 90 7.42 5.89 5.47
N ILE A 91 6.91 7.08 5.79
CA ILE A 91 7.35 7.84 6.97
C ILE A 91 7.02 7.08 8.26
N SER A 92 5.83 6.49 8.40
CA SER A 92 5.45 5.73 9.60
C SER A 92 6.38 4.53 9.81
N ASN A 93 6.66 3.77 8.75
CA ASN A 93 7.60 2.67 8.78
C ASN A 93 9.02 3.11 9.12
N ILE A 94 9.52 4.19 8.50
CA ILE A 94 10.86 4.73 8.81
C ILE A 94 10.95 5.16 10.27
N ILE A 95 9.94 5.86 10.80
CA ILE A 95 9.92 6.29 12.21
C ILE A 95 9.98 5.09 13.14
N VAL A 96 9.14 4.07 12.90
CA VAL A 96 9.14 2.85 13.73
C VAL A 96 10.47 2.10 13.61
N ALA A 97 11.04 2.00 12.40
CA ALA A 97 12.34 1.38 12.20
C ALA A 97 13.44 2.09 13.00
N LEU A 98 13.46 3.43 12.98
CA LEU A 98 14.43 4.20 13.76
C LEU A 98 14.27 4.00 15.26
N ILE A 99 13.02 3.95 15.76
CA ILE A 99 12.73 3.67 17.18
C ILE A 99 13.24 2.28 17.56
N VAL A 100 12.85 1.24 16.81
CA VAL A 100 13.26 -0.15 17.08
C VAL A 100 14.78 -0.31 17.00
N ASN A 101 15.42 0.26 15.99
CA ASN A 101 16.87 0.22 15.84
C ASN A 101 17.60 0.91 17.00
N SER A 102 17.06 2.04 17.48
CA SER A 102 17.62 2.74 18.64
C SER A 102 17.48 1.92 19.93
N LEU A 103 16.33 1.26 20.12
CA LEU A 103 16.09 0.39 21.29
C LEU A 103 16.96 -0.88 21.26
N LEU A 104 17.23 -1.44 20.09
CA LEU A 104 18.19 -2.53 19.91
C LEU A 104 19.61 -2.08 20.26
N GLY A 105 20.03 -0.91 19.76
CA GLY A 105 21.36 -0.36 20.06
C GLY A 105 21.56 0.00 21.54
N ALA A 106 20.47 0.25 22.27
CA ALA A 106 20.47 0.44 23.72
C ALA A 106 20.32 -0.86 24.52
N GLU A 107 20.31 -2.02 23.85
CA GLU A 107 20.15 -3.37 24.44
C GLU A 107 18.87 -3.54 25.29
N VAL A 108 17.85 -2.69 25.05
CA VAL A 108 16.56 -2.75 25.75
C VAL A 108 15.69 -3.90 25.22
N LEU A 109 15.84 -4.22 23.94
CA LEU A 109 15.06 -5.25 23.26
C LEU A 109 15.86 -6.55 23.16
N GLY A 110 15.36 -7.61 23.78
CA GLY A 110 15.83 -8.97 23.53
C GLY A 110 15.29 -9.54 22.21
N GLY A 111 15.92 -10.61 21.70
CA GLY A 111 15.44 -11.30 20.50
C GLY A 111 15.86 -10.66 19.18
N GLU A 112 17.16 -10.36 19.03
CA GLU A 112 17.74 -9.68 17.86
C GLU A 112 17.27 -10.24 16.52
N ILE A 113 17.12 -11.56 16.39
CA ILE A 113 16.68 -12.19 15.13
C ILE A 113 15.30 -11.69 14.71
N PHE A 114 14.36 -11.58 15.66
CA PHE A 114 13.02 -11.10 15.39
C PHE A 114 13.04 -9.64 14.94
N TRP A 115 13.73 -8.78 15.70
CA TRP A 115 13.77 -7.35 15.42
C TRP A 115 14.57 -6.99 14.16
N ASN A 116 15.65 -7.72 13.87
CA ASN A 116 16.40 -7.57 12.62
C ASN A 116 15.54 -7.96 11.41
N THR A 117 14.75 -9.04 11.55
CA THR A 117 13.80 -9.44 10.50
C THR A 117 12.67 -8.43 10.36
N PHE A 118 12.16 -7.90 11.47
CA PHE A 118 11.17 -6.82 11.48
C PHE A 118 11.70 -5.59 10.74
N LEU A 119 12.88 -5.09 11.09
CA LEU A 119 13.52 -3.95 10.43
C LEU A 119 13.71 -4.20 8.93
N PHE A 120 14.15 -5.40 8.54
CA PHE A 120 14.27 -5.78 7.14
C PHE A 120 12.94 -5.62 6.40
N TYR A 121 11.85 -6.16 6.93
CA TYR A 121 10.54 -6.04 6.30
C TYR A 121 9.98 -4.61 6.33
N THR A 122 10.28 -3.83 7.37
CA THR A 122 9.93 -2.41 7.43
C THR A 122 10.56 -1.62 6.27
N PHE A 123 11.87 -1.80 6.05
CA PHE A 123 12.55 -1.17 4.91
C PHE A 123 12.14 -1.77 3.56
N TYR A 124 11.85 -3.06 3.52
CA TYR A 124 11.29 -3.71 2.33
C TYR A 124 10.01 -3.03 1.88
N PHE A 125 9.04 -2.80 2.77
CA PHE A 125 7.80 -2.09 2.43
C PHE A 125 8.08 -0.65 1.96
N VAL A 126 8.99 0.06 2.62
CA VAL A 126 9.39 1.43 2.20
C VAL A 126 9.95 1.43 0.78
N LEU A 127 10.80 0.47 0.44
CA LEU A 127 11.35 0.34 -0.91
C LEU A 127 10.24 0.12 -1.95
N PHE A 128 9.34 -0.83 -1.71
CA PHE A 128 8.24 -1.12 -2.62
C PHE A 128 7.25 0.04 -2.75
N ASP A 129 7.02 0.77 -1.66
CA ASP A 129 6.23 1.99 -1.71
C ASP A 129 6.89 3.08 -2.53
N ALA A 130 8.21 3.21 -2.50
CA ALA A 130 8.93 4.26 -3.22
C ALA A 130 9.02 4.02 -4.75
N LEU A 131 8.88 2.77 -5.21
CA LEU A 131 8.96 2.44 -6.64
C LEU A 131 7.79 3.06 -7.42
N PRO A 132 8.01 3.87 -8.47
CA PRO A 132 6.94 4.57 -9.17
C PRO A 132 6.25 3.69 -10.23
N VAL A 133 5.48 2.70 -9.80
CA VAL A 133 4.75 1.76 -10.68
C VAL A 133 3.23 1.76 -10.43
N TYR A 134 2.45 1.40 -11.46
CA TYR A 134 1.04 1.04 -11.31
C TYR A 134 0.91 -0.45 -10.97
N GLN A 135 0.02 -0.76 -10.03
CA GLN A 135 -0.30 -2.12 -9.64
C GLN A 135 -1.24 -2.77 -10.67
N PRO A 136 -1.40 -4.10 -10.69
CA PRO A 136 -2.27 -4.78 -11.65
C PRO A 136 -3.74 -4.35 -11.62
N ASN A 137 -4.22 -3.83 -10.47
CA ASN A 137 -5.56 -3.26 -10.34
C ASN A 137 -5.66 -1.80 -10.86
N GLY A 138 -4.57 -1.23 -11.37
CA GLY A 138 -4.49 0.15 -11.82
C GLY A 138 -4.20 1.15 -10.71
N GLU A 139 -4.17 0.75 -9.43
CA GLU A 139 -3.83 1.69 -8.35
C GLU A 139 -2.33 2.00 -8.38
N PRO A 140 -1.91 3.27 -8.27
CA PRO A 140 -0.50 3.60 -8.18
C PRO A 140 0.08 3.10 -6.85
N THR A 141 1.36 2.82 -6.86
CA THR A 141 2.17 2.81 -5.62
C THR A 141 2.28 4.22 -5.04
N ASN A 142 2.66 4.34 -3.77
CA ASN A 142 2.87 5.64 -3.13
C ASN A 142 3.89 6.51 -3.86
N GLY A 143 5.00 5.93 -4.30
CA GLY A 143 6.03 6.59 -5.07
C GLY A 143 5.51 7.06 -6.42
N ARG A 144 4.65 6.28 -7.07
CA ARG A 144 4.00 6.70 -8.33
C ARG A 144 3.04 7.85 -8.08
N ALA A 145 2.23 7.79 -7.03
CA ALA A 145 1.30 8.85 -6.68
C ALA A 145 2.04 10.16 -6.36
N ILE A 146 3.14 10.10 -5.61
CA ILE A 146 4.00 11.28 -5.35
C ILE A 146 4.60 11.81 -6.66
N TYR A 147 5.13 10.93 -7.51
CA TYR A 147 5.68 11.31 -8.81
C TYR A 147 4.63 12.02 -9.68
N ASP A 148 3.42 11.49 -9.75
CA ASP A 148 2.32 12.07 -10.52
C ASP A 148 1.92 13.46 -10.00
N VAL A 149 1.87 13.65 -8.67
CA VAL A 149 1.59 14.98 -8.10
C VAL A 149 2.71 15.98 -8.44
N ILE A 150 3.98 15.58 -8.31
CA ILE A 150 5.12 16.47 -8.55
C ILE A 150 5.27 16.81 -10.04
N ARG A 151 5.19 15.81 -10.92
CA ARG A 151 5.52 15.95 -12.34
C ARG A 151 4.33 16.37 -13.19
N HIS A 152 3.14 15.91 -12.83
CA HIS A 152 1.91 16.03 -13.62
C HIS A 152 0.82 16.84 -12.93
N ASN A 153 1.04 17.27 -11.67
CA ASN A 153 0.04 17.96 -10.85
C ASN A 153 -1.27 17.18 -10.77
N HIS A 154 -1.14 15.85 -10.72
CA HIS A 154 -2.21 14.87 -10.75
C HIS A 154 -2.23 14.09 -9.44
N TRP A 155 -3.38 14.03 -8.75
CA TRP A 155 -3.53 13.33 -7.48
C TRP A 155 -4.59 12.24 -7.57
N HIS A 156 -4.32 11.12 -6.92
CA HIS A 156 -5.17 9.94 -6.90
C HIS A 156 -6.10 10.01 -5.68
N THR A 157 -7.35 10.43 -5.88
CA THR A 157 -8.40 10.52 -4.84
C THR A 157 -9.51 9.48 -5.09
N SER A 158 -10.56 9.48 -4.27
CA SER A 158 -11.69 8.53 -4.35
C SER A 158 -12.18 8.26 -5.78
N GLU A 159 -12.62 7.02 -6.02
CA GLU A 159 -13.12 6.57 -7.33
C GLU A 159 -14.21 7.47 -7.94
N ARG A 160 -15.01 8.14 -7.08
CA ARG A 160 -16.08 9.06 -7.50
C ARG A 160 -15.60 10.24 -8.36
N ARG A 161 -14.30 10.53 -8.37
CA ARG A 161 -13.70 11.64 -9.15
C ARG A 161 -12.96 11.17 -10.41
N TYR A 162 -12.89 9.86 -10.68
CA TYR A 162 -12.32 9.34 -11.92
C TYR A 162 -13.22 9.63 -13.13
N ASP A 163 -14.53 9.83 -12.91
CA ASP A 163 -15.53 10.00 -13.98
C ASP A 163 -15.52 11.39 -14.63
N ASP A 164 -14.83 12.38 -14.03
CA ASP A 164 -14.63 13.71 -14.61
C ASP A 164 -13.26 13.78 -15.29
N PRO A 165 -13.17 13.77 -16.64
CA PRO A 165 -11.91 13.75 -17.38
C PRO A 165 -11.07 15.02 -17.20
N GLU A 166 -11.68 16.14 -16.77
CA GLU A 166 -10.99 17.41 -16.55
C GLU A 166 -10.50 17.55 -15.10
N HIS A 167 -10.92 16.67 -14.19
CA HIS A 167 -10.49 16.69 -12.81
C HIS A 167 -9.03 16.23 -12.69
N PRO A 168 -8.20 16.84 -11.82
CA PRO A 168 -6.83 16.40 -11.55
C PRO A 168 -6.71 14.98 -10.96
N ALA A 169 -7.82 14.25 -10.81
CA ALA A 169 -7.88 12.87 -10.35
C ALA A 169 -8.34 11.89 -11.43
N ALA A 170 -8.59 12.34 -12.66
CA ALA A 170 -8.94 11.48 -13.79
C ALA A 170 -7.80 10.48 -14.11
N ARG A 171 -8.15 9.22 -14.40
CA ARG A 171 -7.14 8.17 -14.64
C ARG A 171 -6.14 8.59 -15.72
N THR A 172 -4.86 8.31 -15.49
CA THR A 172 -3.84 8.56 -16.51
C THR A 172 -3.95 7.56 -17.66
N LYS A 173 -3.44 7.91 -18.84
CA LYS A 173 -3.39 6.97 -19.98
C LYS A 173 -2.65 5.68 -19.64
N GLU A 174 -1.56 5.79 -18.88
CA GLU A 174 -0.75 4.65 -18.42
C GLU A 174 -1.53 3.76 -17.44
N GLN A 175 -2.33 4.38 -16.57
CA GLN A 175 -3.22 3.68 -15.64
C GLN A 175 -4.30 2.90 -16.39
N GLU A 176 -4.96 3.53 -17.38
CA GLU A 176 -5.95 2.85 -18.22
C GLU A 176 -5.34 1.70 -19.01
N GLU A 177 -4.14 1.88 -19.57
CA GLU A 177 -3.45 0.85 -20.33
C GLU A 177 -3.08 -0.35 -19.44
N THR A 178 -2.67 -0.10 -18.20
CA THR A 178 -2.39 -1.14 -17.20
C THR A 178 -3.65 -1.96 -16.88
N ILE A 179 -4.79 -1.30 -16.71
CA ILE A 179 -6.07 -1.97 -16.45
C ILE A 179 -6.49 -2.81 -17.67
N LYS A 180 -6.43 -2.23 -18.88
CA LYS A 180 -6.78 -2.92 -20.14
C LYS A 180 -5.91 -4.16 -20.38
N ASN A 181 -4.60 -4.06 -20.12
CA ASN A 181 -3.70 -5.20 -20.24
C ASN A 181 -4.04 -6.30 -19.23
N SER A 182 -4.32 -5.92 -17.98
CA SER A 182 -4.72 -6.88 -16.93
C SER A 182 -6.05 -7.58 -17.24
N GLU A 183 -7.04 -6.86 -17.79
CA GLU A 183 -8.31 -7.44 -18.25
C GLU A 183 -8.13 -8.38 -19.44
N LYS A 184 -7.28 -8.02 -20.40
CA LYS A 184 -6.96 -8.84 -21.57
C LYS A 184 -6.33 -10.16 -21.15
N ASP A 185 -5.40 -10.12 -20.20
CA ASP A 185 -4.74 -11.31 -19.67
C ASP A 185 -5.73 -12.22 -18.91
N MET A 186 -6.68 -11.65 -18.16
CA MET A 186 -7.76 -12.41 -17.52
C MET A 186 -8.64 -13.12 -18.56
N LYS A 187 -9.11 -12.40 -19.58
CA LYS A 187 -9.95 -12.96 -20.66
C LYS A 187 -9.24 -14.07 -21.44
N GLN A 188 -7.93 -13.93 -21.69
CA GLN A 188 -7.14 -14.98 -22.35
C GLN A 188 -7.05 -16.24 -21.49
N ARG A 189 -6.88 -16.10 -20.17
CA ARG A 189 -6.85 -17.24 -19.24
C ARG A 189 -8.20 -17.97 -19.18
N GLU A 190 -9.30 -17.24 -19.10
CA GLU A 190 -10.66 -17.81 -19.11
C GLU A 190 -10.95 -18.52 -20.44
N GLY A 191 -10.71 -17.86 -21.57
CA GLY A 191 -10.91 -18.47 -22.89
C GLY A 191 -9.95 -19.63 -23.21
N SER A 192 -8.85 -19.80 -22.48
CA SER A 192 -7.99 -20.99 -22.56
C SER A 192 -8.49 -22.15 -21.68
N ARG A 193 -9.21 -21.86 -20.60
CA ARG A 193 -9.85 -22.88 -19.76
C ARG A 193 -11.08 -23.47 -20.45
N ASP A 194 -11.87 -22.65 -21.14
CA ASP A 194 -13.06 -23.10 -21.86
C ASP A 194 -12.74 -23.91 -23.14
N ARG A 195 -11.52 -23.79 -23.67
CA ARG A 195 -11.06 -24.58 -24.83
C ARG A 195 -10.45 -25.94 -24.46
N ASN A 196 -10.21 -26.18 -23.17
CA ASN A 196 -9.60 -27.41 -22.65
C ASN A 196 -10.58 -28.25 -21.80
N GLN A 197 -11.87 -27.92 -21.82
CA GLN A 197 -12.98 -28.77 -21.33
C GLN A 197 -13.77 -29.29 -22.52
#